data_AF-A0A3A3H3M0-F1
#
_entry.id   AF-A0A3A3H3M0-F1
#
_cell.length_a   1.000
_cell.length_b   1.000
_cell.length_c   1.000
_cell.angle_alpha   90.00
_cell.angle_beta   90.00
_cell.angle_gamma   90.00
#
_symmetry.space_group_name_H-M   'P 1'
#
loop_
_entity.id
_entity.type
_entity.pdbx_description
1 polymer ?
#
loop_
_entity_poly.entity_id
_entity_poly.type
_entity_poly.pdbx_seq_one_letter_code
_entity_poly.pdbx_strand_id
1 'polypeptide(L)'
;MSKLPKTVLQRPARLPETPVPPIPKVDETKSDVASVQYSAYRTGLSNHRTGLSEHRTSLSEFRTDLSTHRTDLSTERTEMSMRRTGMSFQRTRMSADRTLMSVIRTSLSLISFGFTIFQVFQKLRDAGTLAHAAAPRNFGITLVGLGIAMLVLGIIYHLQFMVGLRRERHAMATEGLIHAESGFPPSMTLITAFILLLVGIAAILSMVFQIGPFF
;
A
#
# COMPACT_ATOMS: atom_id res chain seq x y z
N MET A 1 -3.79 19.24 10.49
CA MET A 1 -5.21 19.50 10.77
C MET A 1 -5.62 18.83 12.07
N SER A 2 -6.05 19.62 13.06
CA SER A 2 -6.59 19.13 14.33
C SER A 2 -7.93 18.41 14.09
N LYS A 3 -8.05 17.16 14.53
CA LYS A 3 -9.33 16.44 14.59
C LYS A 3 -10.25 17.20 15.55
N LEU A 4 -11.23 17.93 15.02
CA LEU A 4 -12.35 18.41 15.81
C LEU A 4 -13.02 17.20 16.50
N PRO A 5 -13.44 17.34 17.77
CA PRO A 5 -14.10 16.26 18.49
C PRO A 5 -15.33 15.81 17.69
N LYS A 6 -15.47 14.49 17.46
CA LYS A 6 -16.65 13.92 16.82
C LYS A 6 -17.86 14.23 17.70
N THR A 7 -18.59 15.29 17.38
CA THR A 7 -19.89 15.59 17.98
C THR A 7 -20.79 14.38 17.71
N VAL A 8 -21.21 13.69 18.76
CA VAL A 8 -22.11 12.54 18.62
C VAL A 8 -23.42 13.08 18.07
N LEU A 9 -23.75 12.75 16.82
CA LEU A 9 -25.01 13.14 16.20
C LEU A 9 -26.15 12.51 17.01
N GLN A 10 -26.85 13.32 17.81
CA GLN A 10 -27.96 12.88 18.63
C GLN A 10 -29.26 13.10 17.87
N ARG A 11 -30.03 12.03 17.69
CA ARG A 11 -31.35 12.11 17.05
C ARG A 11 -32.27 13.00 17.89
N PRO A 12 -33.02 13.94 17.29
CA PRO A 12 -34.04 14.68 18.03
C PRO A 12 -35.05 13.71 18.65
N ALA A 13 -35.50 14.02 19.87
CA ALA A 13 -36.44 13.18 20.61
C ALA A 13 -37.74 13.02 19.81
N ARG A 14 -38.29 11.80 19.79
CA ARG A 14 -39.58 11.53 19.13
C ARG A 14 -40.65 12.32 19.86
N LEU A 15 -41.38 13.18 19.15
CA LEU A 15 -42.56 13.83 19.74
C LEU A 15 -43.59 12.75 20.11
N PRO A 16 -44.22 12.82 21.30
CA PRO A 16 -45.35 11.96 21.62
C PRO A 16 -46.48 12.22 20.62
N GLU A 17 -47.16 11.15 20.20
CA GLU A 17 -48.33 11.26 19.33
C GLU A 17 -49.44 11.97 20.09
N THR A 18 -49.60 13.26 19.83
CA THR A 18 -50.65 14.08 20.43
C THR A 18 -51.88 14.02 19.53
N PRO A 19 -53.06 13.65 20.05
CA PRO A 19 -54.28 13.63 19.26
C PRO A 19 -54.61 15.04 18.80
N VAL A 20 -55.15 15.16 17.58
CA VAL A 20 -55.58 16.43 17.01
C VAL A 20 -56.58 17.09 17.97
N PRO A 21 -56.46 18.41 18.24
CA PRO A 21 -57.40 19.11 19.11
C PRO A 21 -58.85 18.86 18.64
N PRO A 22 -59.76 18.41 19.53
CA PRO A 22 -61.14 18.14 19.17
C PRO A 22 -61.86 19.42 18.75
N ILE A 23 -62.67 19.34 17.70
CA ILE A 23 -63.45 20.48 17.19
C ILE A 23 -64.40 20.95 18.30
N PRO A 24 -64.40 22.25 18.65
CA PRO A 24 -65.28 22.76 19.68
C PRO A 24 -66.74 22.60 19.24
N LYS A 25 -67.60 22.08 20.13
CA LYS A 25 -69.05 22.09 19.95
C LYS A 25 -69.57 23.44 20.44
N VAL A 26 -70.05 24.26 19.52
CA VAL A 26 -70.33 25.67 19.77
C VAL A 26 -71.83 25.93 19.68
N ASP A 27 -72.36 26.77 20.56
CA ASP A 27 -73.77 27.15 20.58
C ASP A 27 -74.04 28.22 19.50
N GLU A 28 -74.73 27.83 18.43
CA GLU A 28 -75.01 28.68 17.26
C GLU A 28 -75.93 29.87 17.59
N THR A 29 -76.61 29.84 18.72
CA THR A 29 -77.51 30.93 19.16
C THR A 29 -76.76 32.15 19.72
N LYS A 30 -75.46 32.01 20.06
CA LYS A 30 -74.61 33.07 20.63
C LYS A 30 -73.37 33.29 19.77
N SER A 31 -73.56 34.04 18.67
CA SER A 31 -72.53 34.31 17.65
C SER A 31 -71.20 34.82 18.21
N ASP A 32 -71.24 35.70 19.21
CA ASP A 32 -70.06 36.37 19.74
C ASP A 32 -69.15 35.39 20.49
N VAL A 33 -69.75 34.55 21.33
CA VAL A 33 -69.05 33.50 22.10
C VAL A 33 -68.53 32.41 21.16
N ALA A 34 -69.29 32.12 20.09
CA ALA A 34 -68.90 31.15 19.09
C ALA A 34 -67.64 31.56 18.32
N SER A 35 -67.57 32.82 17.91
CA SER A 35 -66.43 33.38 17.17
C SER A 35 -65.12 33.32 17.96
N VAL A 36 -65.17 33.61 19.27
CA VAL A 36 -64.01 33.56 20.17
C VAL A 36 -63.51 32.13 20.34
N GLN A 37 -64.41 31.15 20.50
CA GLN A 37 -64.04 29.74 20.62
C GLN A 37 -63.41 29.19 19.35
N TYR A 38 -63.95 29.53 18.17
CA TYR A 38 -63.33 29.15 16.89
C TYR A 38 -61.97 29.83 16.67
N SER A 39 -61.81 31.09 17.08
CA SER A 39 -60.53 31.82 17.00
C SER A 39 -59.45 31.18 17.89
N ALA A 40 -59.80 30.83 19.12
CA ALA A 40 -58.93 30.10 20.04
C ALA A 40 -58.55 28.71 19.49
N TYR A 41 -59.52 27.97 18.93
CA TYR A 41 -59.28 26.68 18.29
C TYR A 41 -58.33 26.79 17.08
N ARG A 42 -58.54 27.77 16.18
CA ARG A 42 -57.65 28.03 15.04
C ARG A 42 -56.24 28.37 15.49
N THR A 43 -56.10 29.13 16.58
CA THR A 43 -54.79 29.47 17.17
C THR A 43 -54.10 28.23 17.73
N GLY A 44 -54.83 27.38 18.47
CA GLY A 44 -54.31 26.11 18.98
C GLY A 44 -53.86 25.16 17.87
N LEU A 45 -54.64 25.04 16.80
CA LEU A 45 -54.29 24.24 15.62
C LEU A 45 -53.06 24.78 14.88
N SER A 46 -52.94 26.12 14.79
CA SER A 46 -51.77 26.77 14.17
C SER A 46 -50.49 26.48 14.95
N ASN A 47 -50.53 26.61 16.28
CA ASN A 47 -49.39 26.27 17.15
C ASN A 47 -49.00 24.79 17.02
N HIS A 48 -49.98 23.89 16.98
CA HIS A 48 -49.73 22.45 16.78
C HIS A 48 -49.05 22.17 15.43
N ARG A 49 -49.51 22.82 14.35
CA ARG A 49 -48.90 22.72 13.01
C ARG A 49 -47.46 23.27 13.00
N THR A 50 -47.20 24.37 13.70
CA THR A 50 -45.85 24.94 13.82
C THR A 50 -44.90 23.96 14.52
N GLY A 51 -45.28 23.41 15.69
CA GLY A 51 -44.44 22.44 16.40
C GLY A 51 -44.16 21.17 15.59
N LEU A 52 -45.15 20.67 14.83
CA LEU A 52 -44.92 19.54 13.93
C LEU A 52 -43.99 19.90 12.76
N SER A 53 -44.04 21.15 12.27
CA SER A 53 -43.17 21.64 11.20
C SER A 53 -41.73 21.81 11.67
N GLU A 54 -41.52 22.33 12.89
CA GLU A 54 -40.21 22.40 13.53
C GLU A 54 -39.62 20.99 13.73
N HIS A 55 -40.42 20.02 14.19
CA HIS A 55 -39.97 18.64 14.34
C HIS A 55 -39.59 18.01 13.00
N ARG A 56 -40.35 18.27 11.92
CA ARG A 56 -39.98 17.81 10.57
C ARG A 56 -38.68 18.45 10.09
N THR A 57 -38.46 19.73 10.41
CA THR A 57 -37.24 20.47 10.05
C THR A 57 -36.02 19.89 10.77
N SER A 58 -36.08 19.71 12.09
CA SER A 58 -34.99 19.09 12.87
C SER A 58 -34.67 17.65 12.44
N LEU A 59 -35.67 16.84 12.06
CA LEU A 59 -35.41 15.52 11.48
C LEU A 59 -34.77 15.58 10.10
N SER A 60 -35.09 16.59 9.29
CA SER A 60 -34.47 16.82 7.98
C SER A 60 -32.99 17.23 8.12
N GLU A 61 -32.70 18.13 9.05
CA GLU A 61 -31.33 18.53 9.41
C GLU A 61 -30.52 17.32 9.89
N PHE A 62 -31.06 16.56 10.85
CA PHE A 62 -30.40 15.34 11.35
C PHE A 62 -30.10 14.32 10.25
N ARG A 63 -31.00 14.13 9.28
CA ARG A 63 -30.76 13.25 8.12
C ARG A 63 -29.66 13.78 7.22
N THR A 64 -29.60 15.09 7.03
CA THR A 64 -28.57 15.75 6.22
C THR A 64 -27.20 15.58 6.87
N ASP A 65 -27.09 15.84 8.18
CA ASP A 65 -25.86 15.65 8.95
C ASP A 65 -25.39 14.20 8.93
N LEU A 66 -26.32 13.24 9.09
CA LEU A 66 -25.99 11.82 8.99
C LEU A 66 -25.50 11.43 7.60
N SER A 67 -26.08 12.01 6.55
CA SER A 67 -25.65 11.81 5.17
C SER A 67 -24.22 12.31 4.95
N THR A 68 -23.92 13.52 5.41
CA THR A 68 -22.58 14.11 5.35
C THR A 68 -21.58 13.24 6.13
N HIS A 69 -21.91 12.84 7.35
CA HIS A 69 -21.05 12.00 8.17
C HIS A 69 -20.74 10.63 7.53
N ARG A 70 -21.73 10.04 6.84
CA ARG A 70 -21.54 8.80 6.09
C ARG A 70 -20.60 8.99 4.90
N THR A 71 -20.71 10.11 4.19
CA THR A 71 -19.80 10.47 3.09
C THR A 71 -18.38 10.66 3.59
N ASP A 72 -18.18 11.39 4.68
CA ASP A 72 -16.85 11.60 5.28
C ASP A 72 -16.19 10.27 5.68
N LEU A 73 -16.94 9.38 6.33
CA LEU A 73 -16.45 8.05 6.71
C LEU A 73 -16.10 7.20 5.48
N SER A 74 -16.87 7.33 4.39
CA SER A 74 -16.60 6.64 3.13
C SER A 74 -15.29 7.13 2.51
N THR A 75 -15.06 8.44 2.53
CA THR A 75 -13.82 9.06 2.05
C THR A 75 -12.62 8.62 2.89
N GLU A 76 -12.73 8.65 4.23
CA GLU A 76 -11.66 8.21 5.14
C GLU A 76 -11.32 6.71 4.93
N ARG A 77 -12.33 5.87 4.71
CA ARG A 77 -12.14 4.44 4.41
C ARG A 77 -11.40 4.24 3.08
N THR A 78 -11.77 5.01 2.06
CA THR A 78 -11.11 4.98 0.75
C THR A 78 -9.66 5.41 0.88
N GLU A 79 -9.39 6.51 1.60
CA GLU A 79 -8.04 7.00 1.87
C GLU A 79 -7.17 5.96 2.59
N MET A 80 -7.70 5.35 3.66
CA MET A 80 -7.01 4.27 4.38
C MET A 80 -6.72 3.07 3.47
N SER A 81 -7.63 2.73 2.57
CA SER A 81 -7.46 1.64 1.62
C SER A 81 -6.33 1.95 0.64
N MET A 82 -6.30 3.15 0.06
CA MET A 82 -5.21 3.60 -0.81
C MET A 82 -3.85 3.56 -0.10
N ARG A 83 -3.77 4.03 1.16
CA ARG A 83 -2.54 3.98 1.97
C ARG A 83 -2.07 2.54 2.22
N ARG A 84 -3.00 1.61 2.52
CA ARG A 84 -2.69 0.18 2.70
C ARG A 84 -2.13 -0.45 1.43
N THR A 85 -2.73 -0.14 0.28
CA THR A 85 -2.24 -0.59 -1.03
C THR A 85 -0.83 -0.05 -1.28
N GLY A 86 -0.59 1.24 -1.04
CA GLY A 86 0.74 1.85 -1.15
C GLY A 86 1.81 1.16 -0.28
N MET A 87 1.49 0.80 0.96
CA MET A 87 2.38 0.02 1.83
C MET A 87 2.61 -1.41 1.33
N SER A 88 1.62 -2.03 0.69
CA SER A 88 1.78 -3.37 0.10
C SER A 88 2.87 -3.38 -0.96
N PHE A 89 2.91 -2.37 -1.85
CA PHE A 89 3.99 -2.21 -2.84
C PHE A 89 5.38 -2.14 -2.21
N GLN A 90 5.52 -1.41 -1.09
CA GLN A 90 6.79 -1.33 -0.38
C GLN A 90 7.24 -2.68 0.19
N ARG A 91 6.30 -3.48 0.71
CA ARG A 91 6.59 -4.84 1.19
C ARG A 91 6.99 -5.76 0.04
N THR A 92 6.26 -5.72 -1.07
CA THR A 92 6.56 -6.50 -2.28
C THR A 92 7.97 -6.19 -2.80
N ARG A 93 8.35 -4.91 -2.83
CA ARG A 93 9.72 -4.49 -3.16
C ARG A 93 10.76 -5.07 -2.19
N MET A 94 10.53 -4.93 -0.88
CA MET A 94 11.45 -5.46 0.14
C MET A 94 11.63 -6.97 0.03
N SER A 95 10.58 -7.71 -0.33
CA SER A 95 10.67 -9.14 -0.60
C SER A 95 11.58 -9.43 -1.80
N ALA A 96 11.44 -8.67 -2.89
CA ALA A 96 12.32 -8.82 -4.05
C ALA A 96 13.79 -8.47 -3.75
N ASP A 97 14.04 -7.48 -2.89
CA ASP A 97 15.39 -7.17 -2.40
C ASP A 97 15.99 -8.34 -1.59
N ARG A 98 15.20 -9.00 -0.75
CA ARG A 98 15.64 -10.18 0.01
C ARG A 98 15.96 -11.35 -0.91
N THR A 99 15.15 -11.58 -1.95
CA THR A 99 15.43 -12.61 -2.95
C THR A 99 16.73 -12.32 -3.68
N LEU A 100 16.96 -11.07 -4.10
CA LEU A 100 18.23 -10.68 -4.74
C LEU A 100 19.42 -10.91 -3.79
N MET A 101 19.28 -10.57 -2.50
CA MET A 101 20.33 -10.80 -1.50
C MET A 101 20.64 -12.29 -1.31
N SER A 102 19.63 -13.15 -1.35
CA SER A 102 19.82 -14.60 -1.32
C SER A 102 20.58 -15.10 -2.55
N VAL A 103 20.21 -14.61 -3.75
CA VAL A 103 20.90 -14.96 -5.00
C VAL A 103 22.36 -14.50 -4.98
N ILE A 104 22.63 -13.28 -4.49
CA ILE A 104 23.99 -12.75 -4.33
C ILE A 104 24.82 -13.67 -3.44
N ARG A 105 24.28 -14.11 -2.30
CA ARG A 105 25.00 -14.98 -1.35
C ARG A 105 25.38 -16.31 -1.99
N THR A 106 24.42 -16.96 -2.64
CA THR A 106 24.66 -18.25 -3.30
C THR A 106 25.69 -18.11 -4.42
N SER A 107 25.57 -17.06 -5.23
CA SER A 107 26.51 -16.76 -6.32
C SER A 107 27.93 -16.50 -5.78
N LEU A 108 28.06 -15.73 -4.69
CA LEU A 108 29.34 -15.44 -4.07
C LEU A 108 30.00 -16.70 -3.50
N SER A 109 29.22 -17.60 -2.90
CA SER A 109 29.71 -18.90 -2.43
C SER A 109 30.24 -19.76 -3.57
N LEU A 110 29.51 -19.85 -4.68
CA LEU A 110 29.94 -20.56 -5.90
C LEU A 110 31.25 -19.97 -6.47
N ILE A 111 31.34 -18.63 -6.57
CA ILE A 111 32.53 -17.93 -7.07
C ILE A 111 33.73 -18.18 -6.13
N SER A 112 33.55 -17.99 -4.83
CA SER A 112 34.64 -18.14 -3.84
C SER A 112 35.15 -19.58 -3.77
N PHE A 113 34.23 -20.55 -3.81
CA PHE A 113 34.56 -21.97 -3.80
C PHE A 113 35.24 -22.40 -5.10
N GLY A 114 34.72 -21.96 -6.26
CA GLY A 114 35.35 -22.18 -7.56
C GLY A 114 36.76 -21.61 -7.64
N PHE A 115 36.97 -20.42 -7.07
CA PHE A 115 38.29 -19.79 -6.96
C PHE A 115 39.26 -20.54 -6.06
N THR A 116 38.79 -21.00 -4.91
CA THR A 116 39.61 -21.80 -3.98
C THR A 116 40.04 -23.11 -4.63
N ILE A 117 39.10 -23.84 -5.23
CA ILE A 117 39.39 -25.10 -5.93
C ILE A 117 40.40 -24.87 -7.05
N PHE A 118 40.16 -23.86 -7.90
CA PHE A 118 41.06 -23.53 -8.99
C PHE A 118 42.51 -23.32 -8.50
N GLN A 119 42.68 -22.53 -7.43
CA GLN A 119 44.00 -22.26 -6.86
C GLN A 119 44.67 -23.49 -6.25
N VAL A 120 43.91 -24.32 -5.52
CA VAL A 120 44.45 -25.55 -4.91
C VAL A 120 44.98 -26.49 -5.99
N PHE A 121 44.19 -26.73 -7.04
CA PHE A 121 44.63 -27.60 -8.14
C PHE A 121 45.76 -27.00 -8.97
N GLN A 122 45.78 -25.68 -9.15
CA GLN A 122 46.90 -24.98 -9.78
C GLN A 122 48.20 -25.23 -9.00
N LYS A 123 48.20 -25.00 -7.68
CA LYS A 123 49.39 -25.20 -6.82
C LYS A 123 49.84 -26.66 -6.76
N LEU A 124 48.91 -27.63 -6.76
CA LEU A 124 49.25 -29.05 -6.78
C LEU A 124 49.92 -29.48 -8.10
N ARG A 125 49.49 -28.89 -9.23
CA ARG A 125 50.16 -29.06 -10.51
C ARG A 125 51.57 -28.46 -10.49
N ASP A 126 51.70 -27.23 -9.98
CA ASP A 126 52.99 -26.54 -9.93
C ASP A 126 53.99 -27.25 -9.00
N ALA A 127 53.50 -27.97 -7.98
CA ALA A 127 54.27 -28.85 -7.11
C ALA A 127 54.67 -30.20 -7.75
N GLY A 128 54.32 -30.46 -9.01
CA GLY A 128 54.69 -31.68 -9.75
C GLY A 128 53.95 -32.96 -9.34
N THR A 129 52.96 -32.86 -8.45
CA THR A 129 52.22 -34.03 -7.91
C THR A 129 51.18 -34.62 -8.86
N LEU A 130 50.77 -33.89 -9.89
CA LEU A 130 49.75 -34.29 -10.87
C LEU A 130 50.21 -33.97 -12.30
N ALA A 131 50.38 -35.01 -13.13
CA ALA A 131 50.80 -34.87 -14.52
C ALA A 131 49.71 -34.27 -15.43
N HIS A 132 48.42 -34.35 -15.07
CA HIS A 132 47.28 -33.89 -15.89
C HIS A 132 46.21 -33.20 -15.03
N ALA A 133 46.36 -31.89 -14.77
CA ALA A 133 45.40 -31.11 -13.96
C ALA A 133 44.36 -30.33 -14.80
N ALA A 134 44.11 -30.72 -16.06
CA ALA A 134 43.16 -30.01 -16.92
C ALA A 134 41.71 -30.13 -16.43
N ALA A 135 41.27 -31.30 -15.97
CA ALA A 135 39.89 -31.53 -15.54
C ALA A 135 39.50 -30.73 -14.26
N PRO A 136 40.32 -30.68 -13.20
CA PRO A 136 39.98 -29.90 -12.01
C PRO A 136 40.04 -28.38 -12.21
N ARG A 137 40.93 -27.89 -13.08
CA ARG A 137 41.00 -26.45 -13.43
C ARG A 137 39.70 -26.00 -14.11
N ASN A 138 39.23 -26.78 -15.08
CA ASN A 138 38.00 -26.50 -15.79
C ASN A 138 36.80 -26.49 -14.84
N PHE A 139 36.82 -27.35 -13.81
CA PHE A 139 35.80 -27.38 -12.77
C PHE A 139 35.73 -26.09 -11.94
N GLY A 140 36.87 -25.51 -11.56
CA GLY A 140 36.90 -24.21 -10.88
C GLY A 140 36.33 -23.07 -11.74
N ILE A 141 36.71 -23.04 -13.03
CA ILE A 141 36.23 -22.04 -14.00
C ILE A 141 34.72 -22.16 -14.22
N THR A 142 34.19 -23.39 -14.39
CA THR A 142 32.75 -23.60 -14.58
C THR A 142 31.95 -23.18 -13.36
N LEU A 143 32.46 -23.41 -12.14
CA LEU A 143 31.78 -23.02 -10.91
C LEU A 143 31.71 -21.50 -10.74
N VAL A 144 32.80 -20.79 -11.04
CA VAL A 144 32.84 -19.33 -11.07
C VAL A 144 31.90 -18.79 -12.15
N GLY A 145 31.96 -19.36 -13.36
CA GLY A 145 31.08 -18.99 -14.47
C GLY A 145 29.60 -19.19 -14.12
N LEU A 146 29.26 -20.29 -13.45
CA LEU A 146 27.91 -20.57 -12.97
C LEU A 146 27.46 -19.53 -11.94
N GLY A 147 28.32 -19.18 -10.98
CA GLY A 147 28.02 -18.15 -9.99
C GLY A 147 27.81 -16.76 -10.62
N ILE A 148 28.62 -16.40 -11.62
CA ILE A 148 28.45 -15.16 -12.38
C ILE A 148 27.13 -15.19 -13.18
N ALA A 149 26.84 -16.28 -13.89
CA ALA A 149 25.62 -16.43 -14.66
C ALA A 149 24.37 -16.33 -13.77
N MET A 150 24.38 -16.99 -12.61
CA MET A 150 23.32 -16.90 -11.61
C MET A 150 23.14 -15.46 -11.10
N LEU A 151 24.24 -14.74 -10.84
CA LEU A 151 24.20 -13.34 -10.41
C LEU A 151 23.58 -12.44 -11.49
N VAL A 152 23.99 -12.60 -12.75
CA VAL A 152 23.43 -11.87 -13.91
C VAL A 152 21.93 -12.12 -14.04
N LEU A 153 21.51 -13.39 -13.99
CA LEU A 153 20.09 -13.74 -14.03
C LEU A 153 19.30 -13.11 -12.88
N GLY A 154 19.87 -13.11 -11.66
CA GLY A 154 19.29 -12.45 -10.50
C GLY A 154 19.09 -10.94 -10.70
N ILE A 155 20.10 -10.26 -11.26
CA ILE A 155 20.03 -8.83 -11.59
C ILE A 155 18.96 -8.56 -12.65
N ILE A 156 18.92 -9.34 -13.73
CA ILE A 156 17.92 -9.20 -14.81
C ILE A 156 16.52 -9.38 -14.26
N TYR A 157 16.27 -10.45 -13.51
CA TYR A 157 14.97 -10.72 -12.90
C TYR A 157 14.54 -9.59 -11.95
N HIS A 158 15.46 -9.10 -11.11
CA HIS A 158 15.17 -8.00 -10.19
C HIS A 158 14.84 -6.70 -10.94
N LEU A 159 15.56 -6.39 -12.02
CA LEU A 159 15.28 -5.23 -12.87
C LEU A 159 13.92 -5.34 -13.55
N GLN A 160 13.62 -6.49 -14.16
CA GLN A 160 12.33 -6.75 -14.79
C GLN A 160 11.19 -6.63 -13.79
N PHE A 161 11.34 -7.23 -12.62
CA PHE A 161 10.37 -7.12 -11.53
C PHE A 161 10.15 -5.68 -11.08
N MET A 162 11.23 -4.90 -10.91
CA MET A 162 11.15 -3.51 -10.47
C MET A 162 10.51 -2.60 -11.53
N VAL A 163 10.76 -2.87 -12.81
CA VAL A 163 10.10 -2.16 -13.92
C VAL A 163 8.63 -2.54 -13.98
N GLY A 164 8.29 -3.83 -13.86
CA GLY A 164 6.91 -4.30 -13.81
C GLY A 164 6.12 -3.66 -12.66
N LEU A 165 6.70 -3.67 -11.46
CA LEU A 165 6.09 -3.09 -10.26
C LEU A 165 5.89 -1.56 -10.40
N ARG A 166 6.84 -0.87 -11.04
CA ARG A 166 6.70 0.56 -11.36
C ARG A 166 5.58 0.81 -12.36
N ARG A 167 5.49 0.02 -13.44
CA ARG A 167 4.41 0.14 -14.44
C ARG A 167 3.05 -0.06 -13.82
N GLU A 168 2.89 -1.12 -13.03
CA GLU A 168 1.64 -1.42 -12.32
C GLU A 168 1.25 -0.26 -11.40
N ARG A 169 2.20 0.21 -10.58
CA ARG A 169 2.01 1.37 -9.70
C ARG A 169 1.60 2.63 -10.46
N HIS A 170 2.24 2.93 -11.58
CA HIS A 170 1.89 4.09 -12.41
C HIS A 170 0.48 3.96 -13.01
N ALA A 171 0.08 2.76 -13.44
CA ALA A 171 -1.28 2.51 -13.91
C ALA A 171 -2.31 2.79 -12.81
N MET A 172 -2.14 2.20 -11.61
CA MET A 172 -3.04 2.45 -10.48
C MET A 172 -3.01 3.91 -9.98
N ALA A 173 -1.87 4.59 -10.08
CA ALA A 173 -1.78 6.01 -9.73
C ALA A 173 -2.53 6.89 -10.74
N THR A 174 -2.47 6.55 -12.03
CA THR A 174 -3.22 7.25 -13.10
C THR A 174 -4.73 7.07 -12.93
N GLU A 175 -5.15 5.89 -12.48
CA GLU A 175 -6.54 5.57 -12.16
C GLU A 175 -7.03 6.15 -10.82
N GLY A 176 -6.16 6.87 -10.09
CA GLY A 176 -6.51 7.45 -8.79
C GLY A 176 -6.71 6.42 -7.66
N LEU A 177 -6.26 5.18 -7.85
CA LEU A 177 -6.42 4.09 -6.87
C LEU A 177 -5.37 4.13 -5.75
N ILE A 178 -4.28 4.86 -5.94
CA ILE A 178 -3.20 5.01 -4.94
C ILE A 178 -2.59 6.42 -4.95
N HIS A 179 -2.04 6.83 -3.80
CA HIS A 179 -1.28 8.08 -3.70
C HIS A 179 0.11 7.91 -4.33
N ALA A 180 0.42 8.75 -5.32
CA ALA A 180 1.65 8.67 -6.11
C ALA A 180 2.92 9.18 -5.38
N GLU A 181 2.78 9.83 -4.22
CA GLU A 181 3.82 10.71 -3.66
C GLU A 181 5.08 10.05 -3.07
N SER A 182 5.08 8.73 -2.82
CA SER A 182 6.26 8.11 -2.23
C SER A 182 7.35 7.89 -3.28
N GLY A 183 8.47 8.61 -3.15
CA GLY A 183 9.67 8.43 -3.96
C GLY A 183 10.12 6.97 -4.02
N PHE A 184 10.56 6.54 -5.20
CA PHE A 184 10.94 5.16 -5.50
C PHE A 184 12.47 5.06 -5.65
N PRO A 185 13.26 5.17 -4.56
CA PRO A 185 14.71 5.17 -4.67
C PRO A 185 15.23 3.83 -5.20
N PRO A 186 16.32 3.81 -5.97
CA PRO A 186 17.00 2.59 -6.38
C PRO A 186 17.46 1.80 -5.15
N SER A 187 17.34 0.47 -5.20
CA SER A 187 17.73 -0.40 -4.08
C SER A 187 19.25 -0.47 -3.96
N MET A 188 19.78 -0.29 -2.75
CA MET A 188 21.23 -0.39 -2.48
C MET A 188 21.75 -1.80 -2.81
N THR A 189 20.90 -2.82 -2.69
CA THR A 189 21.18 -4.21 -3.05
C THR A 189 21.55 -4.38 -4.53
N LEU A 190 20.90 -3.65 -5.43
CA LEU A 190 21.20 -3.68 -6.86
C LEU A 190 22.60 -3.12 -7.14
N ILE A 191 22.99 -2.02 -6.49
CA ILE A 191 24.32 -1.42 -6.62
C ILE A 191 25.38 -2.43 -6.16
N THR A 192 25.18 -3.06 -5.00
CA THR A 192 26.07 -4.10 -4.49
C THR A 192 26.17 -5.28 -5.45
N ALA A 193 25.05 -5.72 -6.05
CA ALA A 193 25.05 -6.80 -7.03
C ALA A 193 25.89 -6.45 -8.27
N PHE A 194 25.80 -5.23 -8.79
CA PHE A 194 26.62 -4.77 -9.92
C PHE A 194 28.11 -4.72 -9.57
N ILE A 195 28.48 -4.22 -8.39
CA ILE A 195 29.87 -4.21 -7.94
C ILE A 195 30.42 -5.64 -7.85
N LEU A 196 29.66 -6.55 -7.24
CA LEU A 196 30.06 -7.96 -7.14
C LEU A 196 30.13 -8.66 -8.50
N LEU A 197 29.28 -8.28 -9.45
CA LEU A 197 29.35 -8.78 -10.82
C LEU A 197 30.67 -8.36 -11.50
N LEU A 198 31.07 -7.09 -11.36
CA LEU A 198 32.34 -6.61 -11.89
C LEU A 198 33.53 -7.34 -11.26
N VAL A 199 33.49 -7.57 -9.95
CA VAL A 199 34.52 -8.35 -9.25
C VAL A 199 34.55 -9.80 -9.73
N GLY A 200 33.39 -10.44 -9.92
CA GLY A 200 33.28 -11.79 -10.47
C GLY A 200 33.84 -11.90 -11.89
N ILE A 201 33.52 -10.93 -12.75
CA ILE A 201 34.07 -10.84 -14.11
C ILE A 201 35.60 -10.66 -14.06
N ALA A 202 36.11 -9.78 -13.21
CA ALA A 202 37.55 -9.63 -13.04
C ALA A 202 38.21 -10.93 -12.56
N ALA A 203 37.57 -11.67 -11.63
CA ALA A 203 38.06 -12.95 -11.14
C ALA A 203 38.14 -14.02 -12.24
N ILE A 204 37.11 -14.15 -13.09
CA ILE A 204 37.14 -15.14 -14.18
C ILE A 204 38.15 -14.77 -15.26
N LEU A 205 38.29 -13.47 -15.59
CA LEU A 205 39.33 -13.01 -16.52
C LEU A 205 40.73 -13.33 -15.98
N SER A 206 40.96 -13.04 -14.71
CA SER A 206 42.22 -13.37 -14.02
C SER A 206 42.54 -14.88 -14.12
N MET A 207 41.57 -15.76 -13.86
CA MET A 207 41.74 -17.22 -14.00
C MET A 207 42.06 -17.69 -15.43
N VAL A 208 41.43 -17.07 -16.42
CA VAL A 208 41.56 -17.46 -17.83
C VAL A 208 42.91 -16.99 -18.38
N PHE A 209 43.27 -15.74 -18.10
CA PHE A 209 44.46 -15.10 -18.66
C PHE A 209 45.73 -15.32 -17.84
N GLN A 210 45.66 -15.85 -16.62
CA GLN A 210 46.79 -15.98 -15.69
C GLN A 210 47.55 -14.66 -15.44
N ILE A 211 46.88 -13.52 -15.65
CA ILE A 211 47.44 -12.18 -15.51
C ILE A 211 46.60 -11.46 -14.45
N GLY A 212 47.18 -11.26 -13.27
CA GLY A 212 46.55 -10.52 -12.18
C GLY A 212 47.44 -10.47 -10.92
N PRO A 213 47.25 -9.47 -10.03
CA PRO A 213 48.10 -9.24 -8.85
C PRO A 213 48.00 -10.31 -7.75
N PHE A 214 47.19 -11.35 -7.96
CA PHE A 214 46.93 -12.44 -7.01
C PHE A 214 47.51 -13.79 -7.48
N PHE A 215 48.32 -13.78 -8.54
CA PHE A 215 49.06 -14.95 -9.04
C PHE A 215 50.54 -14.85 -8.67
#